data_AF-A0A834GYX1-F1
#
_entry.id   AF-A0A834GYX1-F1
#
_cell.length_a   1.000
_cell.length_b   1.000
_cell.length_c   1.000
_cell.angle_alpha   90.00
_cell.angle_beta   90.00
_cell.angle_gamma   90.00
#
_symmetry.space_group_name_H-M   'P 1'
#
loop_
_entity.id
_entity.type
_entity.pdbx_description
1 polymer ?
#
loop_
_entity_poly.entity_id
_entity_poly.type
_entity_poly.pdbx_seq_one_letter_code
_entity_poly.pdbx_strand_id
1 'polypeptide(L)'
;MVVVRQDGTGDFSTIGDVVAAAPNSTDVGGGYYVIYVVAGVSQEYVSVGSSQTYVMMNGVGIGQTVITGSRNFADGWTTFNRATFAGVGTGFVAVGITIQNTAGAAKYQAVAVRNGADLSTFYCCSFKGYQDTLYTHSLRQFYKECDIYGTVDFIFGNAAVVFQNCNIYPRLPMVGQYNTITAQGRTDLSQNTDTSIQNCNITAASDVASSNGTVKTFLGRPWMEYSRTVYMFSFMDSLIDLAGWSVWSGDFVLNTLYYA
;
A
#
# COMPACT_ATOMS: atom_id res chain seq x y z
N MET A 1 14.56 15.59 -15.78
CA MET A 1 14.83 14.67 -14.66
C MET A 1 15.62 15.44 -13.62
N VAL A 2 15.31 15.27 -12.35
CA VAL A 2 16.04 15.84 -11.21
C VAL A 2 16.49 14.72 -10.28
N VAL A 3 17.62 14.90 -9.59
CA VAL A 3 18.26 13.88 -8.76
C VAL A 3 18.23 14.28 -7.29
N VAL A 4 17.69 13.41 -6.44
CA VAL A 4 17.71 13.56 -4.98
C VAL A 4 18.89 12.79 -4.40
N ARG A 5 19.75 13.47 -3.64
CA ARG A 5 20.85 12.86 -2.87
C ARG A 5 20.95 13.48 -1.47
N GLN A 6 20.83 12.63 -0.46
CA GLN A 6 20.87 13.06 0.94
C GLN A 6 22.23 13.65 1.37
N ASP A 7 23.31 13.34 0.64
CA ASP A 7 24.66 13.89 0.86
C ASP A 7 24.82 15.33 0.34
N GLY A 8 23.78 15.91 -0.27
CA GLY A 8 23.78 17.27 -0.81
C GLY A 8 24.47 17.42 -2.17
N THR A 9 24.89 16.33 -2.81
CA THR A 9 25.55 16.37 -4.13
C THR A 9 24.58 16.26 -5.32
N GLY A 10 23.27 16.17 -5.05
CA GLY A 10 22.20 16.13 -6.05
C GLY A 10 21.57 17.50 -6.29
N ASP A 11 20.52 17.55 -7.12
CA ASP A 11 19.72 18.76 -7.33
C ASP A 11 18.93 19.12 -6.06
N PHE A 12 18.55 18.11 -5.27
CA PHE A 12 17.85 18.25 -3.99
C PHE A 12 18.42 17.27 -2.95
N SER A 13 18.34 17.65 -1.67
CA SER A 13 18.77 16.80 -0.55
C SER A 13 17.66 15.95 0.05
N THR A 14 16.40 16.33 -0.17
CA THR A 14 15.22 15.64 0.39
C THR A 14 14.19 15.33 -0.69
N ILE A 15 13.37 14.32 -0.45
CA ILE A 15 12.29 13.93 -1.35
C ILE A 15 11.14 14.95 -1.24
N GLY A 16 10.88 15.47 -0.05
CA GLY A 16 9.87 16.51 0.18
C GLY A 16 10.12 17.78 -0.65
N ASP A 17 11.36 18.28 -0.66
CA ASP A 17 11.70 19.54 -1.34
C ASP A 17 11.55 19.42 -2.86
N VAL A 18 11.98 18.30 -3.45
CA VAL A 18 11.84 18.10 -4.91
C VAL A 18 10.38 17.94 -5.34
N VAL A 19 9.53 17.34 -4.49
CA VAL A 19 8.09 17.25 -4.75
C VAL A 19 7.44 18.63 -4.65
N ALA A 20 7.84 19.45 -3.67
CA ALA A 20 7.36 20.82 -3.53
C ALA A 20 7.78 21.71 -4.71
N ALA A 21 8.97 21.47 -5.27
CA ALA A 21 9.50 22.19 -6.43
C ALA A 21 8.99 21.66 -7.78
N ALA A 22 8.27 20.52 -7.81
CA ALA A 22 7.73 19.96 -9.04
C ALA A 22 6.74 20.95 -9.69
N PRO A 23 6.75 21.09 -11.03
CA PRO A 23 5.77 21.91 -11.73
C PRO A 23 4.34 21.48 -11.39
N ASN A 24 3.49 22.46 -11.11
CA ASN A 24 2.06 22.21 -10.97
C ASN A 24 1.43 21.98 -12.35
N SER A 25 0.44 21.10 -12.39
CA SER A 25 -0.38 20.84 -13.57
C SER A 25 0.42 20.45 -14.81
N THR A 26 1.48 19.64 -14.62
CA THR A 26 2.21 19.02 -15.72
C THR A 26 1.20 18.35 -16.66
N ASP A 27 1.30 18.62 -17.96
CA ASP A 27 0.47 17.98 -18.97
C ASP A 27 1.08 16.66 -19.42
N VAL A 28 0.25 15.64 -19.61
CA VAL A 28 0.70 14.32 -20.07
C VAL A 28 1.36 14.39 -21.46
N GLY A 29 0.96 15.35 -22.29
CA GLY A 29 1.57 15.60 -23.60
C GLY A 29 3.04 16.01 -23.51
N GLY A 30 3.46 16.62 -22.39
CA GLY A 30 4.85 16.96 -22.09
C GLY A 30 5.65 15.83 -21.44
N GLY A 31 5.00 14.71 -21.10
CA GLY A 31 5.59 13.59 -20.38
C GLY A 31 5.66 13.80 -18.87
N TYR A 32 6.43 12.94 -18.20
CA TYR A 32 6.54 12.92 -16.74
C TYR A 32 7.57 13.92 -16.20
N TYR A 33 7.28 14.53 -15.06
CA TYR A 33 8.32 15.14 -14.22
C TYR A 33 9.05 14.02 -13.45
N VAL A 34 10.22 13.63 -13.95
CA VAL A 34 10.99 12.51 -13.41
C VAL A 34 11.89 12.96 -12.25
N ILE A 35 11.66 12.36 -11.08
CA ILE A 35 12.47 12.47 -9.87
C ILE A 35 13.24 11.16 -9.71
N TYR A 36 14.56 11.21 -9.74
CA TYR A 36 15.43 10.06 -9.46
C TYR A 36 15.97 10.14 -8.04
N VAL A 37 15.66 9.15 -7.21
CA VAL A 37 16.08 9.08 -5.81
C VAL A 37 17.17 8.02 -5.68
N VAL A 38 18.38 8.43 -5.28
CA VAL A 38 19.50 7.51 -5.13
C VAL A 38 19.31 6.53 -3.96
N ALA A 39 20.20 5.56 -3.85
CA ALA A 39 20.17 4.60 -2.75
C ALA A 39 20.37 5.32 -1.40
N GLY A 40 19.59 4.94 -0.39
CA GLY A 40 19.59 5.56 0.92
C GLY A 40 18.29 5.34 1.68
N VAL A 41 18.27 5.78 2.94
CA VAL A 41 17.09 5.71 3.81
C VAL A 41 16.64 7.13 4.15
N SER A 42 15.54 7.58 3.55
CA SER A 42 14.91 8.87 3.82
C SER A 42 13.88 8.72 4.93
N GLN A 43 14.18 9.25 6.12
CA GLN A 43 13.20 9.36 7.19
C GLN A 43 12.36 10.63 7.00
N GLU A 44 11.38 10.55 6.10
CA GLU A 44 10.56 11.67 5.64
C GLU A 44 9.08 11.29 5.55
N TYR A 45 8.20 12.27 5.71
CA TYR A 45 6.77 12.12 5.42
C TYR A 45 6.46 12.88 4.13
N VAL A 46 6.27 12.15 3.04
CA VAL A 46 6.18 12.71 1.68
C VAL A 46 4.73 12.80 1.23
N SER A 47 4.35 13.91 0.60
CA SER A 47 3.01 14.11 0.04
C SER A 47 3.09 14.67 -1.37
N VAL A 48 2.72 13.87 -2.37
CA VAL A 48 2.50 14.33 -3.75
C VAL A 48 1.06 14.82 -3.85
N GLY A 49 0.89 16.14 -3.82
CA GLY A 49 -0.41 16.79 -3.82
C GLY A 49 -1.15 16.68 -5.16
N SER A 50 -2.41 17.09 -5.17
CA SER A 50 -3.27 17.02 -6.37
C SER A 50 -2.81 17.92 -7.51
N SER A 51 -2.07 19.01 -7.22
CA SER A 51 -1.50 19.88 -8.25
C SER A 51 -0.26 19.30 -8.92
N GLN A 52 0.46 18.37 -8.26
CA GLN A 52 1.61 17.68 -8.83
C GLN A 52 1.17 16.49 -9.69
N THR A 53 0.61 16.76 -10.86
CA THR A 53 0.21 15.73 -11.84
C THR A 53 1.41 15.17 -12.61
N TYR A 54 1.31 13.90 -13.02
CA TYR A 54 2.31 13.16 -13.83
C TYR A 54 3.75 13.26 -13.30
N VAL A 55 3.90 13.15 -11.98
CA VAL A 55 5.21 12.95 -11.34
C VAL A 55 5.59 11.48 -11.39
N MET A 56 6.82 11.19 -11.82
CA MET A 56 7.41 9.84 -11.77
C MET A 56 8.58 9.86 -10.78
N MET A 57 8.53 8.98 -9.79
CA MET A 57 9.59 8.82 -8.79
C MET A 57 10.29 7.47 -8.99
N ASN A 58 11.55 7.51 -9.38
CA ASN A 58 12.38 6.34 -9.68
C ASN A 58 13.44 6.17 -8.61
N GLY A 59 13.38 5.07 -7.87
CA GLY A 59 14.44 4.63 -6.97
C GLY A 59 15.44 3.71 -7.68
N VAL A 60 16.50 3.35 -6.96
CA VAL A 60 17.53 2.40 -7.45
C VAL A 60 17.02 0.96 -7.44
N GLY A 61 16.04 0.64 -6.59
CA GLY A 61 15.45 -0.69 -6.46
C GLY A 61 14.92 -0.97 -5.06
N ILE A 62 14.10 -2.02 -4.94
CA ILE A 62 13.57 -2.49 -3.65
C ILE A 62 14.72 -2.71 -2.66
N GLY A 63 14.59 -2.09 -1.48
CA GLY A 63 15.56 -2.20 -0.39
C GLY A 63 16.78 -1.28 -0.49
N GLN A 64 17.02 -0.64 -1.64
CA GLN A 64 18.07 0.36 -1.84
C GLN A 64 17.49 1.79 -1.73
N THR A 65 16.38 1.97 -2.44
CA THR A 65 15.37 3.03 -2.39
C THR A 65 14.47 3.13 -1.16
N VAL A 66 14.82 3.65 0.03
CA VAL A 66 13.90 3.53 1.21
C VAL A 66 13.33 4.86 1.69
N ILE A 67 12.00 4.98 1.79
CA ILE A 67 11.27 6.05 2.50
C ILE A 67 10.64 5.45 3.76
N THR A 68 10.93 6.02 4.93
CA THR A 68 10.54 5.45 6.23
C THR A 68 9.89 6.46 7.16
N GLY A 69 8.86 6.01 7.89
CA GLY A 69 8.16 6.77 8.92
C GLY A 69 7.60 5.85 10.01
N SER A 70 6.98 6.42 11.04
CA SER A 70 6.46 5.66 12.19
C SER A 70 5.20 6.24 12.83
N ARG A 71 4.48 7.14 12.12
CA ARG A 71 3.20 7.69 12.59
C ARG A 71 2.15 6.59 12.70
N ASN A 72 1.35 6.63 13.76
CA ASN A 72 0.42 5.54 14.10
C ASN A 72 -0.76 6.03 14.95
N PHE A 73 -1.78 5.17 15.08
CA PHE A 73 -2.98 5.44 15.86
C PHE A 73 -2.71 5.59 17.36
N ALA A 74 -1.92 4.69 17.96
CA ALA A 74 -1.68 4.68 19.40
C ALA A 74 -1.05 5.99 19.90
N ASP A 75 -0.24 6.64 19.07
CA ASP A 75 0.42 7.91 19.36
C ASP A 75 -0.42 9.13 18.92
N GLY A 76 -1.71 8.95 18.61
CA GLY A 76 -2.68 10.03 18.41
C GLY A 76 -2.83 10.55 16.98
N TRP A 77 -2.17 9.94 15.98
CA TRP A 77 -2.32 10.37 14.59
C TRP A 77 -3.64 9.87 14.00
N THR A 78 -4.34 10.69 13.23
CA THR A 78 -5.54 10.27 12.48
C THR A 78 -5.18 9.33 11.33
N THR A 79 -6.14 8.52 10.87
CA THR A 79 -5.92 7.54 9.78
C THR A 79 -5.42 8.19 8.50
N PHE A 80 -5.91 9.38 8.17
CA PHE A 80 -5.52 10.09 6.95
C PHE A 80 -4.10 10.70 7.03
N ASN A 81 -3.70 11.19 8.21
CA ASN A 81 -2.45 11.95 8.41
C ASN A 81 -1.25 11.11 8.86
N ARG A 82 -1.45 9.80 9.10
CA ARG A 82 -0.41 8.88 9.59
C ARG A 82 0.39 8.16 8.50
N ALA A 83 0.13 8.42 7.22
CA ALA A 83 0.86 7.79 6.13
C ALA A 83 2.31 8.29 6.03
N THR A 84 3.28 7.38 5.87
CA THR A 84 4.67 7.76 5.52
C THR A 84 4.72 8.45 4.15
N PHE A 85 3.96 7.93 3.18
CA PHE A 85 3.84 8.52 1.85
C PHE A 85 2.37 8.69 1.47
N ALA A 86 2.03 9.85 0.91
CA ALA A 86 0.71 10.13 0.37
C ALA A 86 0.80 10.55 -1.10
N GLY A 87 0.11 9.84 -2.00
CA GLY A 87 0.00 10.18 -3.42
C GLY A 87 -1.42 10.58 -3.80
N VAL A 88 -1.61 11.78 -4.35
CA VAL A 88 -2.92 12.29 -4.79
C VAL A 88 -2.87 12.87 -6.21
N GLY A 89 -1.70 13.30 -6.68
CA GLY A 89 -1.51 13.82 -8.04
C GLY A 89 -1.83 12.77 -9.12
N THR A 90 -2.72 13.12 -10.06
CA THR A 90 -3.12 12.24 -11.16
C THR A 90 -1.92 11.76 -11.97
N GLY A 91 -1.92 10.49 -12.36
CA GLY A 91 -0.87 9.89 -13.17
C GLY A 91 0.42 9.63 -12.40
N PHE A 92 0.43 9.72 -11.06
CA PHE A 92 1.64 9.45 -10.27
C PHE A 92 2.22 8.05 -10.53
N VAL A 93 3.53 7.97 -10.74
CA VAL A 93 4.25 6.71 -10.90
C VAL A 93 5.38 6.60 -9.88
N ALA A 94 5.51 5.44 -9.24
CA ALA A 94 6.69 5.08 -8.47
C ALA A 94 7.31 3.79 -9.01
N VAL A 95 8.65 3.77 -9.12
CA VAL A 95 9.40 2.61 -9.59
C VAL A 95 10.57 2.31 -8.66
N GLY A 96 10.74 1.06 -8.22
CA GLY A 96 11.98 0.64 -7.56
C GLY A 96 12.19 1.25 -6.16
N ILE A 97 11.12 1.48 -5.40
CA ILE A 97 11.18 2.14 -4.07
C ILE A 97 10.50 1.28 -3.02
N THR A 98 11.13 1.18 -1.84
CA THR A 98 10.53 0.68 -0.61
C THR A 98 9.95 1.85 0.19
N ILE A 99 8.67 1.75 0.54
CA ILE A 99 8.01 2.68 1.45
C ILE A 99 7.55 1.89 2.68
N GLN A 100 7.92 2.36 3.87
CA GLN A 100 7.65 1.62 5.10
C GLN A 100 7.13 2.48 6.25
N ASN A 101 6.33 1.86 7.10
CA ASN A 101 5.97 2.37 8.41
C ASN A 101 6.47 1.39 9.50
N THR A 102 7.39 1.87 10.34
CA THR A 102 8.11 1.05 11.33
C THR A 102 7.50 1.10 12.72
N ALA A 103 6.27 1.64 12.89
CA ALA A 103 5.62 1.75 14.19
C ALA A 103 5.48 0.40 14.94
N GLY A 104 5.28 -0.69 14.21
CA GLY A 104 5.14 -2.03 14.79
C GLY A 104 3.70 -2.43 15.09
N ALA A 105 3.45 -3.74 15.26
CA ALA A 105 2.11 -4.27 15.49
C ALA A 105 1.41 -3.68 16.74
N ALA A 106 2.18 -3.44 17.80
CA ALA A 106 1.68 -2.87 19.07
C ALA A 106 1.16 -1.42 18.96
N LYS A 107 1.40 -0.76 17.83
CA LYS A 107 0.94 0.60 17.56
C LYS A 107 -0.37 0.65 16.77
N TYR A 108 -0.98 -0.50 16.51
CA TYR A 108 -2.20 -0.66 15.73
C TYR A 108 -2.03 -0.07 14.33
N GLN A 109 -3.03 0.65 13.83
CA GLN A 109 -3.04 1.18 12.47
C GLN A 109 -1.88 2.15 12.20
N ALA A 110 -1.04 1.82 11.21
CA ALA A 110 0.14 2.59 10.85
C ALA A 110 0.41 2.48 9.34
N VAL A 111 0.00 3.51 8.59
CA VAL A 111 -0.01 3.49 7.12
C VAL A 111 1.37 3.75 6.56
N ALA A 112 1.87 2.88 5.67
CA ALA A 112 3.07 3.15 4.89
C ALA A 112 2.73 4.03 3.68
N VAL A 113 1.71 3.65 2.91
CA VAL A 113 1.27 4.40 1.73
C VAL A 113 -0.23 4.66 1.78
N ARG A 114 -0.62 5.92 1.55
CA ARG A 114 -1.98 6.29 1.18
C ARG A 114 -2.00 6.77 -0.26
N ASN A 115 -2.69 6.04 -1.13
CA ASN A 115 -2.81 6.41 -2.53
C ASN A 115 -4.26 6.77 -2.86
N GLY A 116 -4.47 7.98 -3.34
CA GLY A 116 -5.73 8.47 -3.89
C GLY A 116 -5.55 9.15 -5.24
N ALA A 117 -4.44 8.87 -5.93
CA ALA A 117 -4.16 9.39 -7.27
C ALA A 117 -4.85 8.52 -8.34
N ASP A 118 -5.57 9.15 -9.26
CA ASP A 118 -6.13 8.46 -10.42
C ASP A 118 -5.04 8.13 -11.44
N LEU A 119 -5.20 7.03 -12.17
CA LEU A 119 -4.22 6.55 -13.16
C LEU A 119 -2.81 6.35 -12.56
N SER A 120 -2.74 6.02 -11.27
CA SER A 120 -1.46 5.85 -10.59
C SER A 120 -0.88 4.44 -10.77
N THR A 121 0.45 4.34 -10.83
CA THR A 121 1.16 3.06 -10.96
C THR A 121 2.29 2.94 -9.96
N PHE A 122 2.40 1.77 -9.33
CA PHE A 122 3.59 1.36 -8.58
C PHE A 122 4.17 0.12 -9.25
N TYR A 123 5.44 0.19 -9.64
CA TYR A 123 6.13 -0.88 -10.35
C TYR A 123 7.42 -1.27 -9.62
N CYS A 124 7.62 -2.55 -9.31
CA CYS A 124 8.79 -3.00 -8.55
C CYS A 124 8.97 -2.21 -7.24
N CYS A 125 7.89 -1.93 -6.53
CA CYS A 125 7.90 -1.25 -5.24
C CYS A 125 7.72 -2.23 -4.09
N SER A 126 8.14 -1.85 -2.89
CA SER A 126 7.84 -2.60 -1.67
C SER A 126 7.10 -1.74 -0.65
N PHE A 127 6.05 -2.28 -0.06
CA PHE A 127 5.25 -1.62 0.98
C PHE A 127 5.34 -2.44 2.26
N LYS A 128 5.90 -1.84 3.32
CA LYS A 128 6.17 -2.58 4.57
C LYS A 128 5.51 -1.92 5.77
N GLY A 129 4.68 -2.69 6.47
CA GLY A 129 4.09 -2.27 7.72
C GLY A 129 3.58 -3.47 8.52
N TYR A 130 2.57 -3.21 9.35
CA TYR A 130 1.80 -4.20 10.08
C TYR A 130 0.32 -3.97 9.76
N GLN A 131 -0.45 -3.38 10.68
CA GLN A 131 -1.84 -3.06 10.45
C GLN A 131 -1.99 -1.81 9.55
N ASP A 132 -2.90 -1.87 8.58
CA ASP A 132 -3.24 -0.78 7.64
C ASP A 132 -2.05 -0.33 6.74
N THR A 133 -1.21 -1.26 6.27
CA THR A 133 0.03 -0.91 5.54
C THR A 133 -0.22 -0.07 4.27
N LEU A 134 -1.09 -0.54 3.38
CA LEU A 134 -1.36 0.07 2.07
C LEU A 134 -2.82 0.50 1.98
N TYR A 135 -3.05 1.81 2.08
CA TYR A 135 -4.35 2.43 1.93
C TYR A 135 -4.60 2.82 0.47
N THR A 136 -5.21 1.90 -0.30
CA THR A 136 -5.75 2.16 -1.64
C THR A 136 -7.04 2.96 -1.53
N HIS A 137 -6.90 4.23 -1.18
CA HIS A 137 -7.98 5.10 -0.72
C HIS A 137 -9.11 5.26 -1.75
N SER A 138 -8.77 5.64 -2.99
CA SER A 138 -9.75 6.00 -4.02
C SER A 138 -9.17 6.00 -5.43
N LEU A 139 -10.05 6.07 -6.44
CA LEU A 139 -9.71 6.21 -7.87
C LEU A 139 -9.01 4.98 -8.46
N ARG A 140 -8.49 5.07 -9.70
CA ARG A 140 -7.94 3.92 -10.43
C ARG A 140 -6.44 3.78 -10.16
N GLN A 141 -6.02 2.59 -9.74
CA GLN A 141 -4.66 2.33 -9.31
C GLN A 141 -4.14 0.99 -9.85
N PHE A 142 -2.85 0.92 -10.18
CA PHE A 142 -2.22 -0.30 -10.64
C PHE A 142 -0.91 -0.58 -9.89
N TYR A 143 -0.78 -1.79 -9.37
CA TYR A 143 0.40 -2.26 -8.65
C TYR A 143 0.95 -3.48 -9.36
N LYS A 144 2.19 -3.43 -9.84
CA LYS A 144 2.79 -4.52 -10.61
C LYS A 144 4.16 -4.90 -10.10
N GLU A 145 4.40 -6.20 -9.92
CA GLU A 145 5.70 -6.74 -9.47
C GLU A 145 6.13 -6.12 -8.12
N CYS A 146 5.17 -5.84 -7.24
CA CYS A 146 5.40 -5.24 -5.94
C CYS A 146 5.43 -6.28 -4.82
N ASP A 147 6.14 -5.96 -3.74
CA ASP A 147 6.13 -6.75 -2.50
C ASP A 147 5.33 -6.03 -1.41
N ILE A 148 4.30 -6.66 -0.87
CA ILE A 148 3.40 -6.04 0.13
C ILE A 148 3.43 -6.86 1.41
N TYR A 149 3.76 -6.21 2.53
CA TYR A 149 3.89 -6.86 3.83
C TYR A 149 2.96 -6.22 4.87
N GLY A 150 2.25 -7.03 5.64
CA GLY A 150 1.47 -6.52 6.77
C GLY A 150 0.75 -7.61 7.55
N THR A 151 -0.14 -7.21 8.45
CA THR A 151 -0.87 -8.12 9.35
C THR A 151 -2.38 -8.00 9.21
N VAL A 152 -2.98 -7.03 9.90
CA VAL A 152 -4.42 -6.79 9.91
C VAL A 152 -4.75 -5.76 8.84
N ASP A 153 -5.69 -6.08 7.96
CA ASP A 153 -6.28 -5.18 6.95
C ASP A 153 -5.22 -4.44 6.11
N PHE A 154 -4.13 -5.11 5.77
CA PHE A 154 -2.93 -4.41 5.29
C PHE A 154 -3.02 -3.94 3.84
N ILE A 155 -4.03 -4.34 3.09
CA ILE A 155 -4.49 -3.72 1.84
C ILE A 155 -5.95 -3.30 2.05
N PHE A 156 -6.23 -2.01 2.12
CA PHE A 156 -7.58 -1.53 2.45
C PHE A 156 -7.96 -0.24 1.73
N GLY A 157 -9.26 0.04 1.65
CA GLY A 157 -9.79 1.25 1.02
C GLY A 157 -10.87 0.96 -0.03
N ASN A 158 -11.14 1.95 -0.89
CA ASN A 158 -12.23 1.92 -1.85
C ASN A 158 -11.78 2.41 -3.25
N ALA A 159 -10.56 2.04 -3.65
CA ALA A 159 -10.08 2.25 -5.01
C ALA A 159 -10.70 1.25 -6.01
N ALA A 160 -10.59 1.53 -7.30
CA ALA A 160 -10.64 0.52 -8.34
C ALA A 160 -9.19 0.09 -8.62
N VAL A 161 -8.74 -1.00 -7.98
CA VAL A 161 -7.32 -1.34 -7.91
C VAL A 161 -7.04 -2.76 -8.38
N VAL A 162 -5.99 -2.89 -9.20
CA VAL A 162 -5.45 -4.18 -9.61
C VAL A 162 -4.02 -4.34 -9.09
N PHE A 163 -3.78 -5.46 -8.43
CA PHE A 163 -2.45 -5.96 -8.09
C PHE A 163 -2.12 -7.11 -9.03
N GLN A 164 -1.02 -7.01 -9.76
CA GLN A 164 -0.63 -8.01 -10.76
C GLN A 164 0.82 -8.43 -10.59
N ASN A 165 1.08 -9.75 -10.58
CA ASN A 165 2.42 -10.30 -10.41
C ASN A 165 3.10 -9.84 -9.10
N CYS A 166 2.32 -9.50 -8.08
CA CYS A 166 2.84 -9.05 -6.79
C CYS A 166 3.12 -10.22 -5.85
N ASN A 167 4.03 -10.03 -4.91
CA ASN A 167 4.17 -10.91 -3.76
C ASN A 167 3.47 -10.28 -2.55
N ILE A 168 2.68 -11.08 -1.84
CA ILE A 168 1.88 -10.66 -0.69
C ILE A 168 2.32 -11.50 0.50
N TYR A 169 2.79 -10.81 1.55
CA TYR A 169 3.48 -11.41 2.68
C TYR A 169 2.79 -11.06 4.01
N PRO A 170 1.80 -11.87 4.45
CA PRO A 170 1.28 -11.81 5.80
C PRO A 170 2.40 -12.02 6.82
N ARG A 171 2.49 -11.13 7.81
CA ARG A 171 3.51 -11.08 8.86
C ARG A 171 3.02 -11.62 10.18
N LEU A 172 3.92 -11.78 11.16
CA LEU A 172 3.56 -12.19 12.51
C LEU A 172 2.80 -11.04 13.21
N PRO A 173 1.50 -11.22 13.55
CA PRO A 173 0.73 -10.20 14.25
C PRO A 173 0.99 -10.24 15.76
N MET A 174 0.30 -9.40 16.52
CA MET A 174 0.30 -9.52 17.98
C MET A 174 -0.34 -10.85 18.41
N VAL A 175 0.04 -11.34 19.58
CA VAL A 175 -0.59 -12.52 20.19
C VAL A 175 -2.10 -12.28 20.31
N GLY A 176 -2.89 -13.24 19.83
CA GLY A 176 -4.35 -13.17 19.83
C GLY A 176 -4.98 -12.46 18.62
N GLN A 177 -4.18 -11.85 17.74
CA GLN A 177 -4.64 -11.33 16.46
C GLN A 177 -4.55 -12.39 15.36
N TYR A 178 -5.23 -12.11 14.24
CA TYR A 178 -5.15 -12.84 12.99
C TYR A 178 -4.84 -11.87 11.87
N ASN A 179 -4.37 -12.38 10.74
CA ASN A 179 -4.09 -11.57 9.56
C ASN A 179 -5.31 -11.51 8.65
N THR A 180 -5.52 -10.35 8.02
CA THR A 180 -6.47 -10.13 6.93
C THR A 180 -5.77 -9.38 5.83
N ILE A 181 -5.67 -10.00 4.66
CA ILE A 181 -4.96 -9.38 3.53
C ILE A 181 -5.71 -8.13 3.06
N THR A 182 -7.03 -8.27 2.85
CA THR A 182 -7.88 -7.18 2.36
C THR A 182 -8.96 -6.74 3.35
N ALA A 183 -9.24 -5.43 3.38
CA ALA A 183 -10.42 -4.85 3.99
C ALA A 183 -11.03 -3.80 3.06
N GLN A 184 -11.80 -4.27 2.08
CA GLN A 184 -12.33 -3.41 1.02
C GLN A 184 -13.58 -2.66 1.53
N GLY A 185 -13.62 -1.35 1.27
CA GLY A 185 -14.54 -0.38 1.87
C GLY A 185 -15.59 0.22 0.93
N ARG A 186 -16.11 -0.52 -0.05
CA ARG A 186 -17.18 -0.09 -0.95
C ARG A 186 -18.50 0.02 -0.20
N THR A 187 -19.10 1.21 -0.24
CA THR A 187 -20.29 1.56 0.54
C THR A 187 -21.56 1.62 -0.28
N ASP A 188 -21.47 1.60 -1.61
CA ASP A 188 -22.64 1.76 -2.50
C ASP A 188 -22.50 0.92 -3.77
N LEU A 189 -23.60 0.32 -4.26
CA LEU A 189 -23.61 -0.51 -5.46
C LEU A 189 -23.26 0.23 -6.75
N SER A 190 -23.52 1.54 -6.82
CA SER A 190 -23.19 2.39 -7.96
C SER A 190 -21.69 2.68 -8.07
N GLN A 191 -20.91 2.42 -7.01
CA GLN A 191 -19.45 2.57 -7.05
C GLN A 191 -18.81 1.46 -7.89
N ASN A 192 -18.01 1.87 -8.86
CA ASN A 192 -17.24 1.01 -9.76
C ASN A 192 -15.87 0.63 -9.18
N THR A 193 -15.82 0.35 -7.88
CA THR A 193 -14.60 0.08 -7.12
C THR A 193 -14.51 -1.38 -6.69
N ASP A 194 -13.30 -1.90 -6.61
CA ASP A 194 -12.97 -3.26 -6.20
C ASP A 194 -11.46 -3.41 -5.96
N THR A 195 -11.10 -4.44 -5.20
CA THR A 195 -9.71 -4.88 -5.07
C THR A 195 -9.53 -6.20 -5.83
N SER A 196 -8.77 -6.17 -6.93
CA SER A 196 -8.46 -7.35 -7.75
C SER A 196 -7.01 -7.78 -7.56
N ILE A 197 -6.80 -9.02 -7.12
CA ILE A 197 -5.50 -9.66 -6.93
C ILE A 197 -5.31 -10.72 -8.02
N GLN A 198 -4.42 -10.45 -8.98
CA GLN A 198 -4.25 -11.25 -10.18
C GLN A 198 -2.83 -11.79 -10.34
N ASN A 199 -2.68 -13.10 -10.52
CA ASN A 199 -1.37 -13.73 -10.73
C ASN A 199 -0.34 -13.35 -9.66
N CYS A 200 -0.79 -13.22 -8.40
CA CYS A 200 0.06 -12.88 -7.27
C CYS A 200 0.50 -14.16 -6.53
N ASN A 201 1.55 -14.02 -5.73
CA ASN A 201 2.06 -15.07 -4.86
C ASN A 201 1.78 -14.69 -3.39
N ILE A 202 0.97 -15.48 -2.69
CA ILE A 202 0.59 -15.22 -1.30
C ILE A 202 1.26 -16.26 -0.41
N THR A 203 2.28 -15.83 0.33
CA THR A 203 3.14 -16.70 1.15
C THR A 203 3.45 -16.02 2.47
N ALA A 204 3.73 -16.82 3.51
CA ALA A 204 4.15 -16.30 4.81
C ALA A 204 5.41 -15.42 4.70
N ALA A 205 5.44 -14.27 5.38
CA ALA A 205 6.69 -13.58 5.64
C ALA A 205 7.60 -14.45 6.53
N SER A 206 8.91 -14.18 6.52
CA SER A 206 9.90 -14.97 7.27
C SER A 206 9.62 -15.05 8.77
N ASP A 207 9.03 -14.00 9.35
CA ASP A 207 8.66 -13.95 10.77
C ASP A 207 7.49 -14.90 11.11
N VAL A 208 6.53 -15.10 10.20
CA VAL A 208 5.48 -16.13 10.33
C VAL A 208 6.03 -17.51 10.09
N ALA A 209 6.80 -17.70 9.01
CA ALA A 209 7.33 -19.01 8.60
C ALA A 209 8.25 -19.63 9.66
N SER A 210 8.93 -18.79 10.46
CA SER A 210 9.79 -19.20 11.57
C SER A 210 9.09 -19.28 12.92
N SER A 211 7.81 -18.90 13.00
CA SER A 211 7.08 -18.87 14.26
C SER A 211 6.62 -20.27 14.70
N ASN A 212 6.68 -20.55 16.00
CA ASN A 212 6.21 -21.81 16.59
C ASN A 212 4.68 -21.86 16.78
N GLY A 213 3.95 -20.84 16.33
CA GLY A 213 2.51 -20.70 16.53
C GLY A 213 1.76 -20.68 15.20
N THR A 214 0.51 -21.14 15.21
CA THR A 214 -0.35 -21.01 14.03
C THR A 214 -0.95 -19.61 13.98
N VAL A 215 -0.57 -18.83 12.97
CA VAL A 215 -1.18 -17.53 12.68
C VAL A 215 -2.32 -17.74 11.69
N LYS A 216 -3.57 -17.51 12.12
CA LYS A 216 -4.71 -17.51 11.19
C LYS A 216 -4.56 -16.36 10.21
N THR A 217 -4.67 -16.65 8.92
CA THR A 217 -4.61 -15.64 7.86
C THR A 217 -5.81 -15.81 6.94
N PHE A 218 -6.55 -14.74 6.68
CA PHE A 218 -7.67 -14.71 5.76
C PHE A 218 -7.38 -13.81 4.57
N LEU A 219 -7.99 -14.11 3.42
CA LEU A 219 -7.96 -13.29 2.21
C LEU A 219 -8.53 -11.89 2.46
N GLY A 220 -9.50 -11.78 3.36
CA GLY A 220 -9.99 -10.48 3.81
C GLY A 220 -11.21 -10.55 4.73
N ARG A 221 -11.74 -9.35 5.02
CA ARG A 221 -13.01 -9.14 5.74
C ARG A 221 -13.72 -7.89 5.24
N PRO A 222 -15.06 -7.86 5.24
CA PRO A 222 -15.80 -6.82 4.56
C PRO A 222 -15.96 -5.57 5.43
N TRP A 223 -15.11 -4.56 5.21
CA TRP A 223 -15.14 -3.32 6.00
C TRP A 223 -16.46 -2.54 5.82
N MET A 224 -17.04 -2.60 4.62
CA MET A 224 -18.28 -1.86 4.27
C MET A 224 -19.30 -2.73 3.54
N GLU A 225 -20.52 -2.22 3.42
CA GLU A 225 -21.73 -2.96 2.99
C GLU A 225 -21.62 -3.72 1.69
N TYR A 226 -20.93 -3.17 0.71
CA TYR A 226 -20.82 -3.76 -0.61
C TYR A 226 -19.38 -4.18 -0.92
N SER A 227 -18.62 -4.55 0.11
CA SER A 227 -17.22 -4.95 -0.01
C SER A 227 -17.03 -5.92 -1.18
N ARG A 228 -16.04 -5.62 -2.03
CA ARG A 228 -15.80 -6.36 -3.28
C ARG A 228 -14.33 -6.61 -3.52
N THR A 229 -13.93 -7.86 -3.44
CA THR A 229 -12.55 -8.31 -3.60
C THR A 229 -12.52 -9.59 -4.43
N VAL A 230 -11.58 -9.69 -5.37
CA VAL A 230 -11.42 -10.89 -6.20
C VAL A 230 -9.96 -11.33 -6.19
N TYR A 231 -9.74 -12.62 -5.98
CA TYR A 231 -8.46 -13.28 -6.18
C TYR A 231 -8.55 -14.21 -7.40
N MET A 232 -7.64 -14.05 -8.37
CA MET A 232 -7.63 -14.86 -9.58
C MET A 232 -6.23 -15.22 -10.02
N PHE A 233 -6.06 -16.45 -10.53
CA PHE A 233 -4.79 -16.99 -11.03
C PHE A 233 -3.61 -16.87 -10.05
N SER A 234 -3.88 -16.74 -8.75
CA SER A 234 -2.88 -16.47 -7.72
C SER A 234 -2.52 -17.75 -6.98
N PHE A 235 -1.26 -17.88 -6.58
CA PHE A 235 -0.84 -18.93 -5.65
C PHE A 235 -1.17 -18.51 -4.22
N MET A 236 -1.75 -19.43 -3.45
CA MET A 236 -2.06 -19.26 -2.04
C MET A 236 -1.42 -20.40 -1.26
N ASP A 237 -0.44 -20.09 -0.43
CA ASP A 237 0.22 -21.08 0.41
C ASP A 237 -0.70 -21.54 1.57
N SER A 238 -0.29 -22.58 2.30
CA SER A 238 -1.11 -23.23 3.33
C SER A 238 -1.37 -22.36 4.58
N LEU A 239 -0.83 -21.14 4.65
CA LEU A 239 -1.14 -20.19 5.73
C LEU A 239 -2.57 -19.63 5.65
N ILE A 240 -3.19 -19.66 4.46
CA ILE A 240 -4.55 -19.19 4.28
C ILE A 240 -5.51 -20.18 4.93
N ASP A 241 -6.33 -19.67 5.85
CA ASP A 241 -7.35 -20.46 6.54
C ASP A 241 -8.33 -21.04 5.51
N LEU A 242 -8.77 -22.29 5.71
CA LEU A 242 -9.68 -22.99 4.80
C LEU A 242 -11.03 -22.28 4.64
N ALA A 243 -11.44 -21.45 5.59
CA ALA A 243 -12.61 -20.61 5.44
C ALA A 243 -12.44 -19.53 4.34
N GLY A 244 -11.20 -19.20 3.98
CA GLY A 244 -10.82 -18.18 3.01
C GLY A 244 -11.00 -16.76 3.53
N TRP A 245 -12.20 -16.43 4.00
CA TRP A 245 -12.63 -15.09 4.41
C TRP A 245 -13.05 -15.06 5.88
N SER A 246 -12.95 -13.90 6.50
CA SER A 246 -13.45 -13.69 7.88
C SER A 246 -14.61 -12.69 7.90
N VAL A 247 -15.51 -12.87 8.87
CA VAL A 247 -16.62 -11.95 9.09
C VAL A 247 -16.12 -10.65 9.73
N TRP A 248 -16.78 -9.53 9.42
CA TRP A 248 -16.47 -8.26 10.08
C TRP A 248 -17.07 -8.20 11.49
N SER A 249 -18.39 -8.44 11.62
CA SER A 249 -19.11 -8.51 12.88
C SER A 249 -20.46 -9.21 12.70
N GLY A 250 -20.68 -10.35 13.36
CA GLY A 250 -21.91 -11.14 13.21
C GLY A 250 -22.24 -11.44 11.74
N ASP A 251 -23.50 -11.22 11.36
CA ASP A 251 -24.00 -11.43 9.99
C ASP A 251 -23.90 -10.17 9.11
N PHE A 252 -23.16 -9.15 9.55
CA PHE A 252 -22.98 -7.92 8.79
C PHE A 252 -22.48 -8.23 7.37
N VAL A 253 -23.24 -7.75 6.38
CA VAL A 253 -22.90 -7.63 4.93
C VAL A 253 -22.67 -8.92 4.17
N LEU A 254 -22.95 -10.07 4.78
CA LEU A 254 -22.75 -11.39 4.17
C LEU A 254 -23.64 -11.64 2.93
N ASN A 255 -24.76 -10.91 2.81
CA ASN A 255 -25.68 -11.01 1.67
C ASN A 255 -25.43 -9.98 0.56
N THR A 256 -24.54 -9.01 0.78
CA THR A 256 -24.34 -7.83 -0.09
C THR A 256 -22.91 -7.71 -0.61
N LEU A 257 -21.93 -8.31 0.06
CA LEU A 257 -20.55 -8.40 -0.39
C LEU A 257 -20.40 -9.27 -1.65
N TYR A 258 -19.29 -9.10 -2.36
CA TYR A 258 -18.88 -9.99 -3.45
C TYR A 258 -17.42 -10.37 -3.28
N TYR A 259 -17.17 -11.62 -2.89
CA TYR A 259 -15.84 -12.21 -2.75
C TYR A 259 -15.72 -13.45 -3.63
N ALA A 260 -14.61 -13.53 -4.37
CA ALA A 260 -14.33 -14.62 -5.32
C ALA A 260 -12.83 -14.92 -5.38
#